data_AF-A0A7Y4ZUW4-F1
#
_entry.id   AF-A0A7Y4ZUW4-F1
#
_cell.length_a   1.000
_cell.length_b   1.000
_cell.length_c   1.000
_cell.angle_alpha   90.00
_cell.angle_beta   90.00
_cell.angle_gamma   90.00
#
_symmetry.space_group_name_H-M   'P 1'
#
loop_
_entity.id
_entity.type
_entity.pdbx_description
1 polymer ?
#
loop_
_entity_poly.entity_id
_entity_poly.type
_entity_poly.pdbx_seq_one_letter_code
_entity_poly.pdbx_strand_id
1 'polypeptide(L)'
;MNLSKASFLALAAIGWVDGSLQKPEATGLLRAAKEAGVTGADLAEVEKATQNKIALDAVDVSGLSTWDQVVTYALASWLASVDGVVSSDEHESLGKLGDKLGLDKALRTRAATAANDIACLPEGGRPERFDFQKLIARLKEKLPQVASPRAAT
;
A
#
# COMPACT_ATOMS: atom_id res chain seq x y z
N MET A 1 4.15 10.58 -10.11
CA MET A 1 4.84 9.64 -9.18
C MET A 1 4.69 8.27 -9.79
N ASN A 2 5.75 7.45 -9.82
CA ASN A 2 5.69 6.08 -10.31
C ASN A 2 5.83 5.10 -9.15
N LEU A 3 4.75 4.40 -8.79
CA LEU A 3 4.87 3.16 -8.02
C LEU A 3 5.01 2.01 -9.01
N SER A 4 5.84 1.03 -8.67
CA SER A 4 5.99 -0.14 -9.52
C SER A 4 4.83 -1.13 -9.34
N LYS A 5 4.68 -2.09 -10.25
CA LYS A 5 3.73 -3.18 -10.09
C LYS A 5 3.91 -3.97 -8.80
N ALA A 6 5.14 -4.08 -8.28
CA ALA A 6 5.45 -4.83 -7.07
C ALA A 6 4.67 -4.28 -5.86
N SER A 7 4.54 -2.96 -5.76
CA SER A 7 3.72 -2.31 -4.73
C SER A 7 2.26 -2.77 -4.83
N PHE A 8 1.68 -2.77 -6.02
CA PHE A 8 0.28 -3.15 -6.23
C PHE A 8 0.03 -4.65 -6.06
N LEU A 9 0.99 -5.50 -6.45
CA LEU A 9 0.92 -6.94 -6.17
C LEU A 9 0.97 -7.22 -4.67
N ALA A 10 1.79 -6.48 -3.91
CA ALA A 10 1.82 -6.59 -2.46
C ALA A 10 0.49 -6.14 -1.83
N LEU A 11 -0.11 -5.05 -2.32
CA LEU A 11 -1.42 -4.59 -1.86
C LEU A 11 -2.52 -5.61 -2.14
N ALA A 12 -2.53 -6.20 -3.35
CA ALA A 12 -3.46 -7.26 -3.67
C ALA A 12 -3.29 -8.47 -2.74
N ALA A 13 -2.05 -8.87 -2.44
CA ALA A 13 -1.78 -9.96 -1.49
C ALA A 13 -2.34 -9.69 -0.09
N ILE A 14 -2.25 -8.44 0.39
CA ILE A 14 -2.82 -8.04 1.69
C ILE A 14 -4.36 -8.08 1.64
N GLY A 15 -4.99 -7.56 0.60
CA GLY A 15 -6.45 -7.61 0.48
C GLY A 15 -7.02 -9.02 0.24
N TRP A 16 -6.19 -10.04 0.05
CA TRP A 16 -6.61 -11.45 0.00
C TRP A 16 -6.42 -12.22 1.32
N VAL A 17 -5.90 -11.57 2.37
CA VAL A 17 -5.56 -12.21 3.64
C VAL A 17 -6.79 -12.85 4.30
N ASP A 18 -7.90 -12.12 4.34
CA ASP A 18 -9.19 -12.57 4.86
C ASP A 18 -9.92 -13.56 3.92
N GLY A 19 -9.36 -13.79 2.73
CA GLY A 19 -9.89 -14.66 1.70
C GLY A 19 -10.72 -13.97 0.62
N SER A 20 -10.94 -12.65 0.69
CA SER A 20 -11.73 -11.93 -0.31
C SER A 20 -11.32 -10.48 -0.54
N LEU A 21 -10.81 -10.18 -1.73
CA LEU A 21 -10.69 -8.80 -2.20
C LEU A 21 -12.02 -8.33 -2.82
N GLN A 22 -12.67 -7.33 -2.23
CA GLN A 22 -13.97 -6.85 -2.67
C GLN A 22 -13.87 -6.02 -3.96
N LYS A 23 -14.94 -6.01 -4.76
CA LYS A 23 -14.98 -5.26 -6.03
C LYS A 23 -14.61 -3.78 -5.89
N PRO A 24 -15.06 -3.02 -4.87
CA PRO A 24 -14.66 -1.63 -4.69
C PRO A 24 -13.16 -1.46 -4.42
N GLU A 25 -12.56 -2.37 -3.67
CA GLU A 25 -11.13 -2.37 -3.35
C GLU A 25 -10.29 -2.71 -4.56
N ALA A 26 -10.66 -3.75 -5.30
CA ALA A 26 -10.03 -4.11 -6.57
C ALA A 26 -10.10 -2.95 -7.57
N THR A 27 -11.25 -2.28 -7.66
CA THR A 27 -11.44 -1.11 -8.53
C THR A 27 -10.56 0.06 -8.10
N GLY A 28 -10.51 0.35 -6.80
CA GLY A 28 -9.64 1.38 -6.23
C GLY A 28 -8.17 1.10 -6.48
N LEU A 29 -7.73 -0.14 -6.29
CA LEU A 29 -6.35 -0.59 -6.50
C LEU A 29 -5.94 -0.49 -7.98
N LEU A 30 -6.81 -0.88 -8.91
CA LEU A 30 -6.54 -0.77 -10.35
C LEU A 30 -6.52 0.68 -10.83
N ARG A 31 -7.42 1.52 -10.33
CA ARG A 31 -7.41 2.95 -10.60
C ARG A 31 -6.11 3.57 -10.12
N ALA A 32 -5.68 3.21 -8.91
CA ALA A 32 -4.43 3.69 -8.34
C ALA A 32 -3.21 3.27 -9.12
N ALA A 33 -3.16 2.01 -9.58
CA ALA A 33 -2.09 1.50 -10.42
C ALA A 33 -1.95 2.35 -11.69
N LYS A 34 -3.07 2.67 -12.34
CA LYS A 34 -3.11 3.55 -13.52
C LYS A 34 -2.64 4.98 -13.20
N GLU A 35 -3.13 5.57 -12.10
CA GLU A 35 -2.73 6.92 -11.66
C GLU A 35 -1.24 6.99 -11.27
N ALA A 36 -0.67 5.88 -10.80
CA ALA A 36 0.75 5.71 -10.51
C ALA A 36 1.60 5.34 -11.74
N GLY A 37 1.01 5.32 -12.95
CA GLY A 37 1.74 5.09 -14.20
C GLY A 37 1.98 3.62 -14.57
N VAL A 38 1.38 2.66 -13.85
CA VAL A 38 1.43 1.24 -14.21
C VAL A 38 0.54 1.00 -15.44
N THR A 39 1.12 0.48 -16.52
CA THR A 39 0.44 0.30 -17.81
C THR A 39 0.83 -1.03 -18.47
N GLY A 40 0.15 -1.39 -19.56
CA GLY A 40 0.49 -2.56 -20.37
C GLY A 40 0.42 -3.88 -19.59
N ALA A 41 1.44 -4.73 -19.79
CA ALA A 41 1.52 -6.07 -19.17
C ALA A 41 1.54 -6.00 -17.63
N ASP A 42 2.20 -4.98 -17.06
CA ASP A 42 2.27 -4.81 -15.62
C ASP A 42 0.89 -4.51 -15.01
N LEU A 43 0.07 -3.70 -15.69
CA LEU A 43 -1.30 -3.43 -15.24
C LEU A 43 -2.18 -4.68 -15.34
N ALA A 44 -2.00 -5.49 -16.39
CA ALA A 44 -2.73 -6.75 -16.55
C ALA A 44 -2.36 -7.77 -15.45
N GLU A 45 -1.10 -7.80 -15.01
CA GLU A 45 -0.68 -8.61 -13.85
C GLU A 45 -1.34 -8.14 -12.56
N VAL A 46 -1.42 -6.82 -12.34
CA VAL A 46 -2.13 -6.26 -11.18
C VAL A 46 -3.61 -6.62 -11.23
N GLU A 47 -4.27 -6.48 -12.39
CA GLU A 47 -5.66 -6.91 -12.59
C GLU A 47 -5.85 -8.38 -12.26
N LYS A 48 -4.98 -9.25 -12.79
CA LYS A 48 -5.02 -10.68 -12.47
C LYS A 48 -4.85 -10.94 -10.98
N ALA A 49 -3.98 -10.22 -10.29
CA ALA A 49 -3.78 -10.34 -8.85
C ALA A 49 -4.97 -9.81 -8.04
N THR A 50 -5.77 -8.88 -8.58
CA THR A 50 -7.05 -8.48 -7.93
C THR A 50 -8.17 -9.51 -8.13
N GLN A 51 -8.05 -10.39 -9.11
CA GLN A 51 -9.07 -11.41 -9.41
C GLN A 51 -8.72 -12.80 -8.88
N ASN A 52 -7.43 -13.04 -8.62
CA ASN A 52 -6.91 -14.33 -8.19
C ASN A 52 -6.06 -14.14 -6.93
N LYS A 53 -6.29 -15.00 -5.93
CA LYS A 53 -5.51 -14.99 -4.70
C LYS A 53 -4.01 -15.09 -5.00
N ILE A 54 -3.26 -14.11 -4.49
CA ILE A 54 -1.80 -14.08 -4.53
C ILE A 54 -1.27 -14.09 -3.09
N ALA A 55 -0.27 -14.93 -2.82
CA ALA A 55 0.39 -14.95 -1.52
C ALA A 55 1.46 -13.86 -1.44
N LEU A 56 1.59 -13.21 -0.28
CA LEU A 56 2.61 -12.19 -0.06
C LEU A 56 4.03 -12.70 -0.34
N ASP A 57 4.30 -13.98 -0.03
CA ASP A 57 5.60 -14.62 -0.27
C ASP A 57 5.97 -14.68 -1.75
N ALA A 58 4.97 -14.76 -2.65
CA ALA A 58 5.17 -14.80 -4.09
C ALA A 58 5.46 -13.42 -4.71
N VAL A 59 5.31 -12.33 -3.96
CA VAL A 59 5.55 -10.97 -4.45
C VAL A 59 7.00 -10.57 -4.22
N ASP A 60 7.72 -10.20 -5.27
CA ASP A 60 9.07 -9.61 -5.14
C ASP A 60 8.97 -8.10 -4.96
N VAL A 61 9.46 -7.60 -3.81
CA VAL A 61 9.50 -6.17 -3.45
C VAL A 61 10.93 -5.64 -3.29
N SER A 62 11.93 -6.46 -3.62
CA SER A 62 13.35 -6.13 -3.41
C SER A 62 13.83 -4.92 -4.22
N GLY A 63 13.20 -4.65 -5.37
CA GLY A 63 13.52 -3.51 -6.23
C GLY A 63 12.91 -2.16 -5.82
N LEU A 64 12.15 -2.10 -4.71
CA LEU A 64 11.51 -0.86 -4.27
C LEU A 64 12.51 0.09 -3.59
N SER A 65 12.43 1.38 -3.92
CA SER A 65 13.15 2.40 -3.16
C SER A 65 12.61 2.50 -1.71
N THR A 66 13.38 3.08 -0.79
CA THR A 66 12.90 3.28 0.60
C THR A 66 11.60 4.09 0.66
N TRP A 67 11.45 5.06 -0.25
CA TRP A 67 10.20 5.81 -0.37
C TRP A 67 9.05 4.90 -0.83
N ASP A 68 9.24 4.10 -1.87
CA ASP A 68 8.20 3.19 -2.37
C ASP A 68 7.85 2.11 -1.35
N GLN A 69 8.82 1.64 -0.56
CA GLN A 69 8.60 0.72 0.56
C GLN A 69 7.66 1.36 1.59
N VAL A 70 7.98 2.57 2.05
CA VAL A 70 7.14 3.31 3.01
C VAL A 70 5.74 3.55 2.47
N VAL A 71 5.62 3.97 1.21
CA VAL A 71 4.33 4.22 0.57
C VAL A 71 3.53 2.93 0.43
N THR A 72 4.16 1.83 -0.01
CA THR A 72 3.53 0.51 -0.14
C THR A 72 2.98 0.04 1.21
N TYR A 73 3.78 0.19 2.28
CA TYR A 73 3.36 -0.18 3.62
C TYR A 73 2.19 0.68 4.13
N ALA A 74 2.24 2.00 3.91
CA ALA A 74 1.15 2.91 4.29
C ALA A 74 -0.16 2.54 3.57
N LEU A 75 -0.09 2.25 2.28
CA LEU A 75 -1.24 1.83 1.48
C LEU A 75 -1.82 0.49 1.94
N ALA A 76 -0.96 -0.48 2.26
CA ALA A 76 -1.39 -1.76 2.80
C ALA A 76 -2.09 -1.58 4.15
N SER A 77 -1.53 -0.71 5.01
CA SER A 77 -2.13 -0.38 6.30
C SER A 77 -3.46 0.33 6.14
N TRP A 78 -3.60 1.19 5.12
CA TRP A 78 -4.88 1.82 4.81
C TRP A 78 -5.90 0.76 4.39
N LEU A 79 -5.58 -0.05 3.38
CA LEU A 79 -6.44 -1.11 2.85
C LEU A 79 -6.98 -2.01 3.97
N ALA A 80 -6.10 -2.55 4.81
CA ALA A 80 -6.49 -3.39 5.96
C ALA A 80 -7.31 -2.66 7.05
N SER A 81 -7.38 -1.34 7.01
CA SER A 81 -8.12 -0.53 8.00
C SER A 81 -9.41 0.08 7.46
N VAL A 82 -9.68 -0.03 6.15
CA VAL A 82 -10.87 0.58 5.51
C VAL A 82 -12.17 0.06 6.14
N ASP A 83 -12.16 -1.19 6.57
CA ASP A 83 -13.31 -1.89 7.13
C ASP A 83 -13.51 -1.57 8.63
N GLY A 84 -12.63 -0.74 9.19
CA GLY A 84 -12.69 -0.23 10.56
C GLY A 84 -12.05 -1.13 11.62
N VAL A 85 -11.68 -2.37 11.28
CA VAL A 85 -11.01 -3.30 12.19
C VAL A 85 -9.94 -4.07 11.44
N VAL A 86 -8.69 -3.96 11.88
CA VAL A 86 -7.60 -4.83 11.44
C VAL A 86 -7.69 -6.13 12.26
N SER A 87 -7.93 -7.25 11.59
CA SER A 87 -7.91 -8.58 12.20
C SER A 87 -6.49 -8.99 12.63
N SER A 88 -6.38 -10.07 13.41
CA SER A 88 -5.08 -10.60 13.83
C SER A 88 -4.24 -11.07 12.63
N ASP A 89 -4.90 -11.68 11.63
CA ASP A 89 -4.26 -12.18 10.42
C ASP A 89 -3.76 -11.05 9.52
N GLU A 90 -4.51 -9.95 9.44
CA GLU A 90 -4.07 -8.73 8.74
C GLU A 90 -2.91 -8.06 9.47
N HIS A 91 -2.93 -8.03 10.81
CA HIS A 91 -1.82 -7.50 11.59
C HIS A 91 -0.54 -8.31 11.36
N GLU A 92 -0.63 -9.64 11.35
CA GLU A 92 0.50 -10.52 11.04
C GLU A 92 1.00 -10.32 9.60
N SER A 93 0.08 -10.19 8.63
CA SER A 93 0.41 -9.98 7.22
C SER A 93 1.06 -8.61 6.97
N LEU A 94 0.62 -7.56 7.66
CA LEU A 94 1.29 -6.26 7.67
C LEU A 94 2.68 -6.35 8.32
N GLY A 95 2.82 -7.13 9.39
CA GLY A 95 4.11 -7.44 10.01
C GLY A 95 5.10 -8.03 9.00
N LYS A 96 4.68 -9.11 8.32
CA LYS A 96 5.45 -9.80 7.28
C LYS A 96 5.78 -8.87 6.10
N LEU A 97 4.82 -8.06 5.65
CA LEU A 97 5.07 -7.08 4.59
C LEU A 97 6.13 -6.07 5.02
N GLY A 98 6.03 -5.53 6.24
CA GLY A 98 7.01 -4.59 6.78
C GLY A 98 8.42 -5.20 6.86
N ASP A 99 8.53 -6.49 7.23
CA ASP A 99 9.79 -7.22 7.25
C ASP A 99 10.35 -7.38 5.83
N LYS A 100 9.49 -7.76 4.88
CA LYS A 100 9.86 -7.95 3.46
C LYS A 100 10.30 -6.65 2.78
N LEU A 101 9.71 -5.52 3.20
CA LEU A 101 10.10 -4.18 2.76
C LEU A 101 11.34 -3.64 3.50
N GLY A 102 11.88 -4.36 4.48
CA GLY A 102 13.05 -3.92 5.26
C GLY A 102 12.80 -2.67 6.12
N LEU A 103 11.54 -2.37 6.45
CA LEU A 103 11.17 -1.18 7.22
C LEU A 103 11.38 -1.43 8.71
N ASP A 104 12.00 -0.50 9.43
CA ASP A 104 12.01 -0.54 10.89
C ASP A 104 10.63 -0.23 11.48
N LYS A 105 10.44 -0.60 12.75
CA LYS A 105 9.16 -0.41 13.46
C LYS A 105 8.70 1.05 13.49
N ALA A 106 9.62 2.01 13.64
CA ALA A 106 9.27 3.42 13.72
C ALA A 106 8.81 3.97 12.37
N LEU A 107 9.36 3.50 11.25
CA LEU A 107 8.86 3.82 9.91
C LEU A 107 7.47 3.20 9.68
N ARG A 108 7.29 1.91 10.03
CA ARG A 108 5.99 1.22 9.94
C ARG A 108 4.91 1.97 10.70
N THR A 109 5.17 2.35 11.96
CA THR A 109 4.21 3.08 12.79
C THR A 109 3.85 4.43 12.15
N ARG A 110 4.83 5.23 11.72
CA ARG A 110 4.55 6.54 11.11
C ARG A 110 3.79 6.43 9.78
N ALA A 111 4.12 5.43 8.96
CA ALA A 111 3.42 5.13 7.71
C ALA A 111 1.95 4.74 7.97
N ALA A 112 1.70 3.84 8.93
CA ALA A 112 0.36 3.44 9.32
C ALA A 112 -0.44 4.60 9.93
N THR A 113 0.19 5.46 10.75
CA THR A 113 -0.45 6.68 11.26
C THR A 113 -0.84 7.63 10.14
N ALA A 114 0.02 7.85 9.14
CA ALA A 114 -0.32 8.70 8.00
C ALA A 114 -1.51 8.13 7.20
N ALA A 115 -1.58 6.81 7.05
CA ALA A 115 -2.72 6.13 6.43
C ALA A 115 -4.01 6.32 7.24
N ASN A 116 -3.95 6.11 8.57
CA ASN A 116 -5.09 6.29 9.46
C ASN A 116 -5.61 7.73 9.47
N ASP A 117 -4.71 8.73 9.46
CA ASP A 117 -5.08 10.15 9.35
C ASP A 117 -5.95 10.42 8.11
N ILE A 118 -5.70 9.73 6.99
CA ILE A 118 -6.51 9.86 5.78
C ILE A 118 -7.79 9.04 5.89
N ALA A 119 -7.73 7.80 6.40
CA ALA A 119 -8.89 6.93 6.58
C ALA A 119 -9.98 7.58 7.45
N CYS A 120 -9.59 8.36 8.46
CA CYS A 120 -10.51 9.09 9.35
C CYS A 120 -11.17 10.33 8.72
N LEU A 121 -10.78 10.74 7.50
CA LEU A 121 -11.45 11.84 6.80
C LEU A 121 -12.85 11.41 6.33
N PRO A 122 -13.82 12.35 6.17
CA PRO A 122 -15.19 12.02 5.72
C PRO A 122 -15.28 11.23 4.42
N GLU A 123 -14.24 11.33 3.57
CA GLU A 123 -14.14 10.63 2.29
C GLU A 123 -13.17 9.44 2.31
N GLY A 124 -12.39 9.26 3.38
CA GLY A 124 -11.27 8.32 3.48
C GLY A 124 -11.63 6.89 3.85
N GLY A 125 -12.82 6.67 4.42
CA GLY A 125 -13.37 5.34 4.68
C GLY A 125 -14.05 4.69 3.47
N ARG A 126 -13.92 5.25 2.26
CA ARG A 126 -14.50 4.67 1.04
C ARG A 126 -13.40 3.95 0.23
N PRO A 127 -13.43 2.61 0.12
CA PRO A 127 -12.39 1.84 -0.59
C PRO A 127 -12.25 2.23 -2.07
N GLU A 128 -13.33 2.67 -2.71
CA GLU A 128 -13.31 3.18 -4.09
C GLU A 128 -12.57 4.53 -4.27
N ARG A 129 -12.25 5.20 -3.16
CA ARG A 129 -11.73 6.57 -3.14
C ARG A 129 -10.29 6.69 -2.67
N PHE A 130 -9.54 5.60 -2.48
CA PHE A 130 -8.14 5.65 -2.07
C PHE A 130 -7.42 6.86 -2.68
N ASP A 131 -7.24 7.91 -1.88
CA ASP A 131 -6.77 9.21 -2.34
C ASP A 131 -5.25 9.19 -2.17
N PHE A 132 -4.58 8.56 -3.14
CA PHE A 132 -3.14 8.36 -3.12
C PHE A 132 -2.41 9.70 -3.03
N GLN A 133 -2.90 10.74 -3.70
CA GLN A 133 -2.24 12.05 -3.66
C GLN A 133 -2.29 12.64 -2.24
N LYS A 134 -3.41 12.54 -1.53
CA LYS A 134 -3.50 12.96 -0.13
C LYS A 134 -2.63 12.13 0.79
N LEU A 135 -2.61 10.80 0.64
CA LEU A 135 -1.74 9.94 1.44
C LEU A 135 -0.27 10.30 1.23
N ILE A 136 0.15 10.51 -0.01
CA ILE A 136 1.52 10.90 -0.34
C ILE A 136 1.87 12.25 0.27
N ALA A 137 1.01 13.26 0.14
CA ALA A 137 1.21 14.55 0.80
C ALA A 137 1.39 14.36 2.32
N ARG A 138 0.53 13.55 2.94
CA ARG A 138 0.59 13.26 4.37
C ARG A 138 1.85 12.51 4.79
N LEU A 139 2.31 11.56 4.00
CA LEU A 139 3.57 10.85 4.23
C LEU A 139 4.76 11.79 4.13
N LYS A 140 4.77 12.73 3.18
CA LYS A 140 5.85 13.73 3.07
C LYS A 140 5.92 14.64 4.29
N GLU A 141 4.79 15.01 4.87
CA GLU A 141 4.73 15.79 6.12
C GLU A 141 5.25 14.99 7.33
N LYS A 142 4.89 13.70 7.43
CA LYS A 142 5.20 12.85 8.58
C LYS A 142 6.58 12.20 8.51
N LEU A 143 7.11 12.01 7.30
CA LEU A 143 8.37 11.34 7.00
C LEU A 143 9.23 12.16 6.02
N PRO A 144 9.54 13.43 6.33
CA PRO A 144 10.34 14.29 5.44
C PRO A 144 11.73 13.72 5.17
N GLN A 145 12.29 12.94 6.11
CA GLN A 145 13.60 12.30 5.99
C GLN A 145 13.66 11.16 4.97
N VAL A 146 12.51 10.60 4.57
CA VAL A 146 12.40 9.56 3.54
C VAL A 146 11.90 10.15 2.22
N ALA A 147 11.06 11.20 2.30
CA ALA A 147 10.51 11.90 1.15
C ALA A 147 11.52 12.68 0.33
N SER A 148 12.60 13.15 0.96
CA SER A 148 13.72 13.77 0.26
C SER A 148 14.86 12.76 0.21
N PRO A 149 15.52 12.56 -0.95
CA PRO A 149 16.83 11.93 -0.94
C PRO A 149 17.71 12.88 -0.13
N ARG A 150 18.02 12.48 1.11
CA ARG A 150 18.91 13.24 1.96
C ARG A 150 20.23 13.35 1.20
N ALA A 151 20.55 14.56 0.75
CA ALA A 151 21.86 14.87 0.23
C ALA A 151 22.87 14.43 1.30
N ALA A 152 23.64 13.39 0.99
CA ALA A 152 24.77 13.01 1.80
C ALA A 152 25.79 14.14 1.70
N THR A 153 25.89 14.96 2.75
CA THR A 153 27.10 15.71 3.10
C THR A 153 28.15 14.76 3.63
#